data_AF-A0A1Y4TKI5-F1
#
_entry.id   AF-A0A1Y4TKI5-F1
#
_cell.length_a   1.000
_cell.length_b   1.000
_cell.length_c   1.000
_cell.angle_alpha   90.00
_cell.angle_beta   90.00
_cell.angle_gamma   90.00
#
_symmetry.space_group_name_H-M   'P 1'
#
loop_
_entity.id
_entity.type
_entity.pdbx_description
1 polymer ?
#
loop_
_entity_poly.entity_id
_entity_poly.type
_entity_poly.pdbx_seq_one_letter_code
_entity_poly.pdbx_strand_id
1 'polypeptide(L)' 'MTTLLLVAALMISAYGWIKNVIALHAIIYYLEIRHHDLPSDEEIEQCCEHVVRMLLHLR' A
#
# COMPACT_ATOMS: atom_id res chain seq x y z
N MET A 1 -15.24 26.65 -8.11
CA MET A 1 -13.75 26.57 -8.06
C MET A 1 -13.29 25.56 -7.03
N THR A 2 -13.68 25.68 -5.76
CA THR A 2 -13.36 24.72 -4.69
C THR A 2 -13.90 23.30 -4.95
N THR A 3 -15.12 23.18 -5.48
CA THR A 3 -15.72 21.89 -5.86
C THR A 3 -14.94 21.16 -6.94
N LEU A 4 -14.49 21.86 -7.98
CA LEU A 4 -13.65 21.28 -9.04
C LEU A 4 -12.30 20.81 -8.51
N LEU A 5 -11.69 21.59 -7.61
CA LEU A 5 -10.43 21.23 -6.96
C LEU A 5 -10.58 19.97 -6.09
N LEU A 6 -11.69 19.87 -5.36
CA LEU A 6 -12.00 18.71 -4.51
C LEU A 6 -12.20 17.45 -5.35
N VAL A 7 -12.95 17.56 -6.46
CA VAL A 7 -13.16 16.43 -7.39
C VAL A 7 -11.83 15.98 -7.99
N ALA A 8 -10.96 16.90 -8.41
CA ALA A 8 -9.63 16.56 -8.93
C ALA A 8 -8.76 15.85 -7.88
N ALA A 9 -8.75 16.33 -6.64
CA ALA A 9 -8.02 15.69 -5.54
C ALA A 9 -8.55 14.28 -5.25
N LEU A 10 -9.87 14.12 -5.19
CA LEU A 10 -10.51 12.81 -5.00
C LEU A 10 -10.13 11.81 -6.10
N MET A 11 -10.11 12.24 -7.35
CA MET A 11 -9.74 11.38 -8.48
C MET A 11 -8.28 10.92 -8.38
N ILE A 12 -7.35 11.82 -8.02
CA ILE A 12 -5.94 11.48 -7.86
C ILE A 12 -5.75 10.51 -6.69
N SER A 13 -6.39 10.77 -5.55
CA SER A 13 -6.32 9.91 -4.37
C SER A 13 -6.93 8.53 -4.65
N ALA A 14 -8.09 8.47 -5.30
CA ALA A 14 -8.73 7.22 -5.69
C ALA A 14 -7.85 6.41 -6.65
N TYR A 15 -7.25 7.06 -7.65
CA TYR A 15 -6.33 6.42 -8.57
C TYR A 15 -5.09 5.85 -7.85
N GLY A 16 -4.49 6.62 -6.94
CA GLY A 16 -3.38 6.15 -6.11
C GLY A 16 -3.76 4.96 -5.23
N TRP A 17 -4.94 5.00 -4.61
CA TRP A 17 -5.45 3.91 -3.78
C TRP A 17 -5.66 2.62 -4.58
N ILE A 18 -6.32 2.69 -5.74
CA ILE A 18 -6.55 1.52 -6.60
C ILE A 18 -5.22 0.89 -7.01
N LYS A 19 -4.22 1.70 -7.40
CA LYS A 19 -2.88 1.18 -7.75
C LYS A 19 -2.23 0.43 -6.59
N ASN A 20 -2.30 0.95 -5.37
CA ASN A 20 -1.74 0.28 -4.20
C ASN A 20 -2.46 -1.04 -3.90
N VAL A 21 -3.78 -1.09 -4.00
CA VAL A 21 -4.56 -2.31 -3.77
C VAL A 21 -4.19 -3.40 -4.79
N ILE A 22 -4.06 -3.04 -6.06
CA ILE A 22 -3.64 -3.98 -7.13
C ILE A 22 -2.21 -4.47 -6.88
N ALA A 23 -1.28 -3.58 -6.53
CA ALA A 23 0.10 -3.95 -6.26
C ALA A 23 0.22 -4.91 -5.07
N LEU A 24 -0.53 -4.64 -3.99
CA LEU A 24 -0.57 -5.50 -2.81
C LEU A 24 -1.10 -6.90 -3.17
N HIS A 25 -2.22 -6.97 -3.89
CA HIS A 25 -2.78 -8.25 -4.36
C HIS A 25 -1.81 -9.02 -5.26
N ALA A 26 -1.09 -8.33 -6.15
CA ALA A 26 -0.10 -8.96 -7.01
C ALA A 26 1.05 -9.59 -6.21
N ILE A 27 1.51 -8.94 -5.13
CA ILE A 27 2.56 -9.48 -4.25
C ILE A 27 2.04 -10.69 -3.48
N ILE A 28 0.84 -10.61 -2.90
CA ILE A 28 0.22 -11.73 -2.19
C ILE A 28 0.07 -12.95 -3.12
N TYR A 29 -0.47 -12.73 -4.32
CA TYR A 29 -0.63 -13.77 -5.32
C TYR A 29 0.71 -14.39 -5.76
N TYR A 30 1.76 -13.56 -5.90
CA TYR A 30 3.11 -14.04 -6.18
C TYR A 30 3.66 -14.95 -5.06
N LEU A 31 3.45 -14.59 -3.79
CA LEU A 31 3.86 -15.40 -2.64
C LEU A 31 3.12 -16.74 -2.61
N GLU A 32 1.82 -16.72 -2.90
CA GLU A 32 0.96 -17.90 -2.94
C GLU A 32 1.42 -18.90 -4.03
N ILE A 33 1.69 -18.43 -5.25
CA ILE A 33 2.22 -19.28 -6.34
C ILE A 33 3.59 -19.89 -5.99
N ARG A 34 4.39 -19.17 -5.20
CA ARG A 34 5.73 -19.62 -4.79
C ARG A 34 5.72 -20.55 -3.58
N HIS A 35 4.54 -20.95 -3.08
CA HIS A 35 4.38 -21.77 -1.88
C HIS A 35 5.09 -21.19 -0.65
N HIS A 36 5.21 -19.86 -0.58
CA HIS A 36 5.62 -19.20 0.66
C HIS A 36 4.40 -19.10 1.58
N ASP A 37 4.62 -19.29 2.87
CA ASP A 37 3.61 -18.99 3.87
C ASP A 37 3.23 -17.50 3.76
N LEU A 38 1.94 -17.21 3.76
CA LEU A 38 1.47 -15.83 3.81
C LEU A 38 1.96 -15.22 5.13
N PRO A 39 2.55 -14.01 5.11
CA PRO A 39 2.94 -13.35 6.33
C PRO A 39 1.70 -13.08 7.19
N SER A 40 1.85 -13.27 8.50
CA SER A 40 0.81 -12.93 9.47
C SER A 40 0.61 -11.40 9.54
N ASP A 41 -0.56 -10.97 9.99
CA ASP A 41 -0.87 -9.53 10.13
C ASP A 41 0.17 -8.80 10.99
N GLU A 42 0.72 -9.47 12.01
CA GLU A 42 1.73 -8.93 12.91
C GLU A 42 3.09 -8.74 12.22
N GLU A 43 3.49 -9.68 11.34
CA GLU A 43 4.70 -9.54 10.51
C GLU A 43 4.52 -8.44 9.45
N ILE A 44 3.33 -8.33 8.86
CA ILE A 44 3.00 -7.25 7.92
C ILE A 44 3.08 -5.89 8.62
N GLU A 45 2.55 -5.78 9.84
CA GLU A 45 2.58 -4.54 10.63
C GLU A 45 4.01 -4.13 10.96
N GLN A 46 4.84 -5.04 11.48
CA GLN A 46 6.24 -4.77 11.79
C GLN A 46 7.05 -4.37 10.55
N CYS A 47 6.83 -5.06 9.42
CA CYS A 47 7.49 -4.73 8.16
C CYS A 47 7.05 -3.35 7.66
N CYS A 48 5.75 -3.05 7.72
CA CYS A 48 5.21 -1.74 7.37
C CYS A 48 5.81 -0.64 8.25
N GLU A 49 5.86 -0.85 9.56
CA GLU A 49 6.44 0.09 10.51
C GLU A 49 7.93 0.34 10.20
N HIS A 50 8.70 -0.71 9.93
CA HIS A 50 10.11 -0.59 9.55
C HIS A 50 10.30 0.21 8.26
N VAL A 51 9.53 -0.10 7.22
CA VAL A 51 9.59 0.59 5.92
C VAL A 51 9.18 2.06 6.06
N VAL A 52 8.14 2.36 6.83
CA VAL A 52 7.69 3.73 7.10
C VAL A 52 8.78 4.52 7.83
N ARG A 53 9.40 3.95 8.87
CA ARG A 53 10.52 4.61 9.57
C ARG A 53 11.69 4.86 8.62
N MET A 54 12.03 3.90 7.76
CA MET A 54 13.10 4.03 6.77
C MET A 54 12.84 5.15 5.77
N LEU A 55 11.64 5.18 5.17
CA LEU A 55 11.27 6.19 4.16
C LEU A 55 11.19 7.60 4.76
N LEU A 56 10.69 7.71 5.99
CA LEU A 56 10.57 8.99 6.69
C LEU A 56 11.85 9.40 7.42
N HIS A 57 12.92 8.60 7.35
CA HIS A 57 14.19 8.81 8.07
C HIS A 57 13.99 9.03 9.58
N LEU A 58 12.99 8.36 10.16
CA LEU A 58 12.74 8.40 11.60
C LEU A 58 13.71 7.39 12.25
N ARG A 59 14.68 7.91 13.02
CA ARG A 59 15.67 7.13 13.76
C ARG A 59 15.04 6.44 14.97
#